data_AF-A0A951YRQ5-F1
#
_entry.id   AF-A0A951YRQ5-F1
#
_cell.length_a   1.000
_cell.length_b   1.000
_cell.length_c   1.000
_cell.angle_alpha   90.00
_cell.angle_beta   90.00
_cell.angle_gamma   90.00
#
_symmetry.space_group_name_H-M   'P 1'
#
loop_
_entity.id
_entity.type
_entity.pdbx_description
1 polymer ?
#
loop_
_entity_poly.entity_id
_entity_poly.type
_entity_poly.pdbx_seq_one_letter_code
_entity_poly.pdbx_strand_id
1 'polypeptide(L)' 'MRGERYREPVQTYEQALWALLANYGAFDWVDDPDAPLPPEAAIVADIFWVNERTLRRDLSKFARWC' A
#
# COMPACT_ATOMS: atom_id res chain seq x y z
N MET A 1 6.40 -17.10 17.04
CA MET A 1 5.43 -17.17 15.92
C MET A 1 4.67 -15.85 15.83
N ARG A 2 5.16 -14.90 15.02
CA ARG A 2 4.49 -13.64 14.66
C ARG A 2 4.38 -13.71 13.14
N GLY A 3 3.20 -13.96 12.56
CA GLY A 3 3.18 -14.05 11.09
C GLY A 3 1.87 -14.38 10.36
N GLU A 4 0.75 -14.66 11.03
CA GLU A 4 -0.44 -15.14 10.30
C GLU A 4 -1.76 -14.47 10.69
N ARG A 5 -1.76 -13.39 11.47
CA ARG A 5 -3.01 -12.93 12.09
C ARG A 5 -3.98 -12.15 11.22
N TYR A 6 -3.61 -11.64 10.04
CA TYR A 6 -4.55 -10.87 9.19
C TYR A 6 -4.19 -10.96 7.71
N ARG A 7 -4.46 -12.11 7.06
CA ARG A 7 -4.55 -12.20 5.59
C ARG A 7 -6.01 -12.35 5.19
N GLU A 8 -6.80 -11.32 5.45
CA GLU A 8 -8.15 -11.25 4.89
C GLU A 8 -8.08 -10.79 3.43
N PRO A 9 -8.93 -11.32 2.54
CA PRO A 9 -8.97 -10.85 1.17
C PRO A 9 -9.40 -9.38 1.13
N VAL A 10 -8.58 -8.53 0.51
CA VAL A 10 -8.95 -7.15 0.21
C VAL A 10 -9.92 -7.15 -0.97
N GLN A 11 -11.08 -6.50 -0.81
CA GLN A 11 -12.11 -6.45 -1.85
C GLN A 11 -12.22 -5.08 -2.51
N THR A 12 -11.67 -4.04 -1.88
CA THR A 12 -11.69 -2.67 -2.41
C THR A 12 -10.28 -2.09 -2.48
N TYR A 13 -10.11 -1.07 -3.34
CA TYR A 13 -8.85 -0.35 -3.46
C TYR A 13 -8.44 0.28 -2.13
N GLU A 14 -9.38 0.90 -1.41
CA GLU A 14 -9.15 1.47 -0.08
C GLU A 14 -8.67 0.42 0.94
N GLN A 15 -9.27 -0.78 0.97
CA GLN A 15 -8.80 -1.86 1.83
C GLN A 15 -7.39 -2.31 1.46
N ALA A 16 -7.05 -2.33 0.17
CA ALA A 16 -5.70 -2.65 -0.29
C ALA A 16 -4.67 -1.58 0.14
N LEU A 17 -5.02 -0.29 0.07
CA LEU A 17 -4.17 0.79 0.57
C LEU A 17 -3.92 0.66 2.07
N TRP A 18 -4.98 0.42 2.86
CA TRP A 18 -4.86 0.15 4.30
C TRP A 18 -3.97 -1.05 4.59
N ALA A 19 -4.17 -2.16 3.87
CA ALA A 19 -3.38 -3.37 4.05
C ALA A 19 -1.89 -3.14 3.74
N LEU A 20 -1.57 -2.38 2.69
CA LEU A 20 -0.19 -2.00 2.37
C LEU A 20 0.44 -1.18 3.51
N LEU A 21 -0.24 -0.13 3.97
CA LEU A 21 0.27 0.73 5.04
C LEU A 21 0.44 -0.03 6.36
N ALA A 22 -0.50 -0.91 6.71
CA ALA A 22 -0.46 -1.68 7.94
C ALA A 22 0.65 -2.75 7.96
N ASN A 23 1.01 -3.33 6.81
CA ASN A 23 1.99 -4.41 6.73
C ASN A 23 3.41 -3.96 6.37
N TYR A 24 3.55 -2.87 5.60
CA TYR A 24 4.84 -2.40 5.09
C TYR A 24 5.27 -1.04 5.67
N GLY A 25 4.42 -0.41 6.50
CA GLY A 25 4.67 0.89 7.10
C GLY A 25 4.63 2.03 6.08
N ALA A 26 4.13 3.20 6.47
CA ALA A 26 4.07 4.35 5.57
C ALA A 26 5.44 5.06 5.41
N PHE A 27 6.21 5.11 6.48
CA PHE A 27 7.28 6.10 6.66
C PHE A 27 8.53 5.88 5.80
N ASP A 28 8.73 4.68 5.26
CA ASP A 28 10.00 4.32 4.60
C ASP A 28 9.97 4.52 3.08
N TRP A 29 8.79 4.69 2.46
CA TRP A 29 8.69 4.67 0.99
C TRP A 29 7.50 5.42 0.39
N VAL A 30 6.49 5.79 1.18
CA VAL A 30 5.28 6.45 0.64
C VAL A 30 5.58 7.89 0.21
N ASP A 31 6.34 8.63 1.02
CA ASP A 31 6.66 10.04 0.78
C ASP A 31 8.03 10.26 0.12
N ASP A 32 8.87 9.22 0.03
CA ASP A 32 10.13 9.26 -0.69
C ASP A 32 9.90 8.84 -2.16
N PRO A 33 10.05 9.76 -3.14
CA PRO A 33 9.83 9.46 -4.56
C PRO A 33 10.89 8.51 -5.15
N ASP A 34 12.06 8.42 -4.53
CA ASP A 34 13.18 7.59 -4.99
C ASP A 34 13.21 6.23 -4.28
N ALA A 35 12.51 6.09 -3.15
CA ALA A 35 12.37 4.80 -2.47
C ALA A 35 11.56 3.80 -3.30
N PRO A 36 12.02 2.55 -3.47
CA PRO A 36 11.28 1.55 -4.22
C PRO A 36 9.96 1.18 -3.54
N LEU A 37 8.91 1.00 -4.34
CA LEU A 37 7.66 0.44 -3.83
C LEU A 37 7.85 -1.01 -3.38
N PRO A 38 7.17 -1.47 -2.31
CA PRO A 38 7.14 -2.88 -1.99
C PRO A 38 6.53 -3.69 -3.15
N PRO A 39 6.98 -4.93 -3.41
CA PRO A 39 6.44 -5.77 -4.49
C PRO A 39 4.92 -5.92 -4.46
N GLU A 40 4.33 -5.93 -3.27
CA GLU A 40 2.89 -6.03 -3.05
C GLU A 40 2.14 -4.78 -3.51
N ALA A 41 2.78 -3.61 -3.48
CA ALA A 41 2.19 -2.39 -4.05
C ALA A 41 2.09 -2.49 -5.58
N ALA A 42 3.03 -3.17 -6.25
CA ALA A 42 2.93 -3.44 -7.69
C ALA A 42 1.72 -4.35 -8.00
N ILE A 43 1.47 -5.37 -7.17
CA ILE A 43 0.30 -6.24 -7.31
C ILE A 43 -1.01 -5.44 -7.15
N VAL A 44 -1.08 -4.55 -6.16
CA VAL A 44 -2.22 -3.65 -5.98
C VAL A 44 -2.40 -2.73 -7.20
N ALA A 45 -1.30 -2.20 -7.74
CA ALA A 45 -1.33 -1.36 -8.93
C ALA A 45 -1.96 -2.09 -10.14
N ASP A 46 -1.55 -3.35 -10.35
CA ASP A 46 -2.03 -4.18 -11.44
C ASP A 46 -3.50 -4.60 -11.28
N ILE A 47 -3.91 -5.00 -10.07
CA ILE A 47 -5.29 -5.43 -9.78
C ILE A 47 -6.29 -4.29 -10.00
N PHE A 48 -5.92 -3.08 -9.58
CA PHE A 48 -6.80 -1.91 -9.63
C PHE A 48 -6.55 -1.00 -10.84
N TRP A 49 -5.70 -1.42 -11.79
CA TRP A 49 -5.32 -0.66 -12.98
C TRP A 49 -4.87 0.78 -12.69
N VAL A 50 -4.09 0.98 -11.64
CA VAL A 50 -3.50 2.28 -11.29
C VAL A 50 -2.01 2.26 -11.59
N ASN A 51 -1.46 3.39 -12.06
CA ASN A 51 -0.01 3.52 -12.19
C ASN A 51 0.65 3.87 -10.85
N GLU A 52 1.96 3.63 -10.75
CA GLU A 52 2.75 3.89 -9.54
C GLU A 52 2.61 5.32 -9.00
N ARG A 53 2.59 6.33 -9.88
CA ARG A 53 2.45 7.74 -9.46
C ARG A 53 1.11 7.98 -8.76
N THR A 54 0.02 7.42 -9.31
CA THR A 54 -1.31 7.48 -8.72
C THR A 54 -1.33 6.75 -7.38
N LEU A 55 -0.76 5.55 -7.33
CA LEU A 55 -0.71 4.74 -6.12
C LEU A 55 0.03 5.46 -4.98
N ARG A 56 1.22 6.02 -5.24
CA ARG A 56 1.98 6.81 -4.25
C ARG A 56 1.20 8.01 -3.72
N ARG A 57 0.56 8.76 -4.62
CA ARG A 57 -0.29 9.89 -4.23
C ARG A 57 -1.42 9.45 -3.31
N ASP A 58 -2.06 8.34 -3.62
CA ASP A 58 -3.22 7.86 -2.86
C ASP A 58 -2.79 7.26 -1.51
N LEU A 59 -1.66 6.55 -1.46
CA LEU A 59 -1.04 6.09 -0.21
C LEU A 59 -0.59 7.25 0.69
N SER A 60 0.04 8.30 0.13
CA SER A 60 0.44 9.49 0.90
C SER A 60 -0.78 10.23 1.46
N LYS A 61 -1.88 10.29 0.69
CA LYS A 61 -3.16 10.79 1.21
C LYS A 61 -3.68 9.92 2.35
N PHE A 62 -3.71 8.60 2.20
CA PHE A 62 -4.23 7.68 3.22
C PHE A 62 -3.39 7.65 4.50
N ALA A 63 -2.06 7.67 4.38
CA ALA A 63 -1.13 7.66 5.50
C ALA A 63 -1.30 8.87 6.43
N ARG A 64 -1.77 10.02 5.91
CA ARG A 64 -2.05 11.22 6.73
C ARG A 64 -3.31 11.11 7.59
N TRP A 65 -4.15 10.10 7.36
CA TRP A 65 -5.40 9.87 8.10
C TRP A 65 -5.29 8.69 9.08
N CYS A 66 -4.14 8.03 9.11
CA CYS A 66 -3.79 6.93 10.02
C CYS A 66 -2.93 7.44 11.18
#